data_AF-A0A7W1UFU8-F1
#
_entry.id   AF-A0A7W1UFU8-F1
#
_cell.length_a   1.000
_cell.length_b   1.000
_cell.length_c   1.000
_cell.angle_alpha   90.00
_cell.angle_beta   90.00
_cell.angle_gamma   90.00
#
_symmetry.space_group_name_H-M   'P 1'
#
loop_
_entity.id
_entity.type
_entity.pdbx_description
1 polymer ?
#
loop_
_entity_poly.entity_id
_entity_poly.type
_entity_poly.pdbx_seq_one_letter_code
_entity_poly.pdbx_strand_id
1 'polypeptide(L)'
;MRLTCITLTCLCLFITAFPALPADTNPEKPMDPQAMMEMHKKLATPGEPHKLFASLAGNWTTKTKSWMEPDKPPMESTGTAEMKMLLDGRFLKQKFTGEMMGQPYSGIGIDAYDNLRKKYVTAWI
;
A
#
# COMPACT_ATOMS: atom_id res chain seq x y z
N MET A 1 -55.32 41.53 -12.51
CA MET A 1 -56.38 41.71 -11.51
C MET A 1 -55.84 41.21 -10.17
N ARG A 2 -55.97 42.01 -9.13
CA ARG A 2 -55.36 41.81 -7.81
C ARG A 2 -56.04 40.67 -7.04
N LEU A 3 -55.32 39.94 -6.19
CA LEU A 3 -55.42 39.90 -4.71
C LEU A 3 -55.01 38.53 -4.11
N THR A 4 -54.20 38.63 -3.07
CA THR A 4 -53.70 37.68 -2.08
C THR A 4 -54.70 36.73 -1.42
N CYS A 5 -54.26 35.51 -1.04
CA CYS A 5 -54.65 34.89 0.22
C CYS A 5 -53.53 33.95 0.76
N ILE A 6 -53.06 34.26 1.97
CA ILE A 6 -52.10 33.52 2.79
C ILE A 6 -52.93 32.56 3.68
N THR A 7 -52.49 31.32 3.91
CA THR A 7 -52.26 30.70 5.25
C THR A 7 -52.21 29.15 5.25
N LEU A 8 -51.19 28.66 5.97
CA LEU A 8 -51.15 27.48 6.87
C LEU A 8 -51.28 26.01 6.37
N THR A 9 -50.14 25.32 6.52
CA THR A 9 -49.94 23.98 7.14
C THR A 9 -50.53 22.71 6.53
N CYS A 10 -49.63 21.83 6.06
CA CYS A 10 -49.44 20.44 6.50
C CYS A 10 -48.18 19.91 5.79
N LEU A 11 -47.03 19.84 6.45
CA LEU A 11 -46.54 18.62 7.10
C LEU A 11 -46.82 17.36 6.27
N CYS A 12 -45.80 16.88 5.55
CA CYS A 12 -45.33 15.50 5.61
C CYS A 12 -44.13 15.33 4.68
N LEU A 13 -42.93 15.27 5.29
CA LEU A 13 -41.75 14.66 4.69
C LEU A 13 -42.09 13.20 4.36
N PHE A 14 -42.04 12.81 3.10
CA PHE A 14 -41.88 11.41 2.74
C PHE A 14 -40.39 11.07 2.74
N ILE A 15 -39.89 10.66 3.91
CA ILE A 15 -38.60 9.99 4.04
C ILE A 15 -38.80 8.59 3.44
N THR A 16 -38.09 8.31 2.35
CA THR A 16 -37.96 6.97 1.79
C THR A 16 -37.25 6.10 2.82
N ALA A 17 -37.96 5.10 3.33
CA ALA A 17 -37.42 4.10 4.25
C ALA A 17 -36.37 3.24 3.52
N PHE A 18 -35.10 3.57 3.71
CA PHE A 18 -34.04 2.59 3.54
C PHE A 18 -34.19 1.56 4.67
N PRO A 19 -34.32 0.26 4.39
CA PRO A 19 -34.24 -0.74 5.43
C PRO A 19 -32.83 -0.70 6.01
N ALA A 20 -32.72 -0.15 7.22
CA ALA A 20 -31.49 -0.16 7.99
C ALA A 20 -31.07 -1.61 8.19
N LEU A 21 -29.92 -1.99 7.61
CA LEU A 21 -29.21 -3.18 8.07
C LEU A 21 -29.02 -3.03 9.59
N PRO A 22 -29.29 -4.07 10.40
CA PRO A 22 -29.05 -3.99 11.83
C PRO A 22 -27.57 -3.63 12.03
N ALA A 23 -27.33 -2.46 12.61
CA ALA A 23 -26.02 -2.12 13.13
C ALA A 23 -25.70 -3.18 14.18
N ASP A 24 -24.62 -3.94 13.95
CA ASP A 24 -24.10 -4.89 14.91
C ASP A 24 -23.58 -4.08 16.10
N THR A 25 -24.46 -3.79 17.05
CA THR A 25 -24.16 -3.08 18.30
C THR A 25 -23.59 -4.06 19.31
N ASN A 26 -22.58 -4.82 18.92
CA ASN A 26 -21.73 -5.47 19.90
C ASN A 26 -20.72 -4.43 20.37
N PRO A 27 -20.76 -3.97 21.64
CA PRO A 27 -19.71 -3.10 22.14
C PRO A 27 -18.42 -3.90 22.11
N GLU A 28 -17.58 -3.66 21.10
CA GLU A 28 -16.19 -4.12 21.12
C GLU A 28 -15.62 -3.66 22.46
N LYS A 29 -15.33 -4.61 23.36
CA LYS A 29 -14.66 -4.31 24.61
C LYS A 29 -13.40 -3.52 24.24
N PRO A 30 -13.19 -2.32 24.81
CA PRO A 30 -11.97 -1.58 24.57
C PRO A 30 -10.79 -2.51 24.86
N MET A 31 -9.98 -2.77 23.83
CA MET A 31 -8.79 -3.60 23.98
C MET A 31 -7.89 -2.93 25.01
N ASP A 32 -7.37 -3.68 25.98
CA ASP A 32 -6.53 -3.13 27.04
C ASP A 32 -5.38 -2.28 26.43
N PRO A 33 -5.23 -1.00 26.83
CA PRO A 33 -4.22 -0.12 26.25
C PRO A 33 -2.79 -0.68 26.31
N GLN A 34 -2.46 -1.45 27.36
CA GLN A 34 -1.15 -2.08 27.48
C GLN A 34 -0.98 -3.22 26.47
N ALA A 35 -1.99 -4.09 26.33
CA ALA A 35 -1.99 -5.14 25.31
C ALA A 35 -1.85 -4.59 23.89
N MET A 36 -2.50 -3.46 23.58
CA MET A 36 -2.36 -2.79 22.28
C MET A 36 -0.95 -2.29 22.02
N MET A 37 -0.34 -1.67 23.02
CA MET A 37 1.03 -1.17 22.93
C MET A 37 2.03 -2.31 22.68
N GLU A 38 1.93 -3.40 23.43
CA GLU A 38 2.80 -4.56 23.27
C GLU A 38 2.60 -5.25 21.91
N MET A 39 1.36 -5.35 21.43
CA MET A 39 1.07 -5.84 20.09
C MET A 39 1.73 -4.96 19.03
N HIS A 40 1.54 -3.63 19.10
CA HIS A 40 2.14 -2.69 18.15
C HIS A 40 3.66 -2.77 18.15
N LYS A 41 4.28 -2.86 19.34
CA LYS A 41 5.73 -3.02 19.50
C LYS A 41 6.23 -4.31 18.85
N LYS A 42 5.55 -5.43 19.11
CA LYS A 42 5.89 -6.74 18.51
C LYS A 42 5.78 -6.70 16.98
N LEU A 43 4.70 -6.13 16.45
CA LEU A 43 4.48 -6.02 15.01
C LEU A 43 5.46 -5.04 14.35
N ALA A 44 5.93 -4.03 15.08
CA ALA A 44 6.91 -3.06 14.59
C ALA A 44 8.35 -3.58 14.62
N THR A 45 8.65 -4.61 15.41
CA THR A 45 10.02 -5.12 15.57
C THR A 45 10.47 -5.89 14.31
N PRO A 46 11.60 -5.53 13.67
CA PRO A 46 12.19 -6.32 12.59
C PRO A 46 12.55 -7.74 13.04
N GLY A 47 12.33 -8.71 12.16
CA GLY A 47 12.62 -10.14 12.37
C GLY A 47 13.45 -10.74 11.24
N GLU A 48 13.56 -12.07 11.19
CA GLU A 48 14.33 -12.77 10.14
C GLU A 48 14.00 -12.35 8.70
N PRO A 49 12.72 -12.18 8.29
CA PRO A 49 12.40 -11.70 6.94
C PRO A 49 12.99 -10.31 6.63
N HIS A 50 13.16 -9.46 7.64
CA HIS A 50 13.74 -8.13 7.49
C HIS A 50 15.27 -8.18 7.38
N LYS A 51 15.93 -9.16 8.02
CA LYS A 51 17.37 -9.39 7.86
C LYS A 51 17.73 -9.82 6.44
N LEU A 52 16.85 -10.59 5.78
CA LEU A 52 17.01 -10.92 4.36
C LEU A 52 17.09 -9.65 3.51
N PHE A 53 16.19 -8.68 3.75
CA PHE A 53 16.25 -7.41 3.04
C PHE A 53 17.51 -6.59 3.34
N ALA A 54 17.96 -6.58 4.59
CA ALA A 54 19.21 -5.92 4.95
C ALA A 54 20.42 -6.50 4.20
N SER A 55 20.41 -7.81 3.90
CA SER A 55 21.47 -8.45 3.09
C SER A 55 21.53 -7.98 1.63
N LEU A 56 20.44 -7.37 1.12
CA LEU A 56 20.36 -6.82 -0.23
C LEU A 56 20.80 -5.35 -0.31
N ALA A 57 21.01 -4.69 0.84
CA ALA A 57 21.40 -3.29 0.87
C ALA A 57 22.79 -3.09 0.23
N GLY A 58 22.88 -2.14 -0.70
CA GLY A 58 24.09 -1.92 -1.48
C GLY A 58 23.83 -1.23 -2.81
N ASN A 59 24.89 -1.11 -3.59
CA ASN A 59 24.82 -0.63 -4.97
C ASN A 59 25.09 -1.79 -5.91
N TRP A 60 24.24 -1.92 -6.92
CA TRP A 60 24.23 -3.05 -7.82
C TRP A 60 24.26 -2.58 -9.27
N THR A 61 24.97 -3.31 -10.12
CA THR A 61 24.81 -3.24 -11.58
C THR A 61 23.79 -4.28 -12.00
N THR A 62 22.79 -3.88 -12.78
CA THR A 62 21.74 -4.78 -13.28
C THR A 62 21.99 -5.13 -14.75
N LYS A 63 21.62 -6.36 -15.11
CA LYS A 63 21.50 -6.80 -16.50
C LYS A 63 20.07 -7.27 -16.73
N THR A 64 19.37 -6.65 -17.67
CA THR A 64 17.97 -6.91 -17.95
C THR A 64 17.86 -7.60 -19.30
N LYS A 65 16.99 -8.62 -19.37
CA LYS A 65 16.57 -9.25 -20.63
C LYS A 65 15.06 -9.13 -20.74
N SER A 66 14.58 -8.60 -21.86
CA SER A 66 13.15 -8.36 -22.11
C SER A 66 12.73 -9.04 -23.41
N TRP A 67 11.66 -9.84 -23.33
CA TRP A 67 11.06 -10.53 -24.48
C TRP A 67 9.77 -9.81 -24.87
N MET A 68 9.73 -9.28 -26.09
CA MET A 68 8.52 -8.64 -26.63
C MET A 68 7.54 -9.66 -27.20
N GLU A 69 8.06 -10.79 -27.68
CA GLU A 69 7.30 -11.90 -28.25
C GLU A 69 7.84 -13.21 -27.67
N PRO A 70 6.99 -14.23 -27.48
CA PRO A 70 7.46 -15.59 -27.26
C PRO A 70 8.42 -16.04 -28.36
N ASP A 71 9.42 -16.85 -28.01
CA ASP A 71 10.36 -17.51 -28.94
C ASP A 71 11.28 -16.59 -29.78
N LYS A 72 11.31 -15.28 -29.52
CA LYS A 72 12.30 -14.35 -30.10
C LYS A 72 13.50 -14.11 -29.16
N PRO A 73 14.67 -13.73 -29.68
CA PRO A 73 15.79 -13.30 -28.84
C PRO A 73 15.39 -12.11 -27.94
N PRO A 74 15.87 -12.05 -26.69
CA PRO A 74 15.59 -10.92 -25.81
C PRO A 74 16.34 -9.68 -26.28
N MET A 75 15.76 -8.52 -25.99
CA MET A 75 16.54 -7.29 -25.90
C MET A 75 17.29 -7.28 -24.58
N GLU A 76 18.55 -6.88 -24.60
CA GLU A 76 19.38 -6.78 -23.41
C GLU A 76 19.68 -5.31 -23.08
N SER A 77 19.67 -4.96 -21.81
CA SER A 77 20.11 -3.64 -21.32
C SER A 77 20.84 -3.76 -19.99
N THR A 78 21.60 -2.73 -19.65
CA THR A 78 22.25 -2.60 -18.34
C THR A 78 21.68 -1.44 -17.55
N GLY A 79 21.73 -1.53 -16.23
CA GLY A 79 21.28 -0.46 -15.35
C GLY A 79 22.00 -0.48 -14.01
N THR A 80 21.47 0.29 -13.07
CA THR A 80 21.92 0.30 -11.68
C THR A 80 20.74 0.19 -10.73
N ALA A 81 20.99 -0.37 -9.56
CA ALA A 81 20.06 -0.37 -8.44
C ALA A 81 20.77 0.06 -7.15
N GLU A 82 20.24 1.09 -6.50
CA GLU A 82 20.64 1.52 -5.17
C GLU A 82 19.61 0.99 -4.16
N MET A 83 20.05 0.12 -3.26
CA MET A 83 19.18 -0.54 -2.29
C MET A 83 19.55 -0.10 -0.86
N LYS A 84 18.57 0.44 -0.13
CA LYS A 84 18.77 1.00 1.22
C LYS A 84 17.65 0.60 2.16
N MET A 85 18.02 0.19 3.37
CA MET A 85 17.04 -0.01 4.44
C MET A 85 16.47 1.33 4.92
N LEU A 86 15.17 1.36 5.19
CA LEU A 86 14.42 2.49 5.70
C LEU A 86 13.69 2.09 6.99
N LEU A 87 13.31 3.11 7.76
CA LEU A 87 12.43 2.99 8.93
C LEU A 87 12.91 1.88 9.88
N ASP A 88 14.14 2.05 10.37
CA ASP A 88 14.78 1.14 11.32
C ASP A 88 14.87 -0.32 10.86
N GLY A 89 15.10 -0.53 9.56
CA GLY A 89 15.29 -1.86 8.98
C GLY A 89 13.99 -2.57 8.64
N ARG A 90 12.85 -1.87 8.59
CA ARG A 90 11.55 -2.48 8.26
C ARG A 90 11.24 -2.55 6.78
N PHE A 91 11.80 -1.65 5.99
CA PHE A 91 11.53 -1.55 4.56
C PHE A 91 12.84 -1.45 3.79
N LEU A 92 12.89 -2.06 2.61
CA LEU A 92 13.97 -1.89 1.66
C LEU A 92 13.48 -0.99 0.54
N LYS A 93 14.13 0.16 0.38
CA LYS A 93 13.96 0.99 -0.80
C LYS A 93 14.95 0.57 -1.86
N GLN A 94 14.45 0.39 -3.07
CA GLN A 94 15.24 0.08 -4.26
C GLN A 94 15.02 1.21 -5.27
N LYS A 95 16.08 1.90 -5.68
CA LYS A 95 16.03 2.89 -6.75
C LYS A 95 16.72 2.32 -7.97
N PHE A 96 15.96 2.09 -9.03
CA PHE A 96 16.44 1.55 -10.29
C PHE A 96 16.63 2.66 -11.32
N THR A 97 17.68 2.54 -12.12
CA THR A 97 17.88 3.30 -13.36
C THR A 97 18.37 2.37 -14.45
N GLY A 98 17.98 2.60 -15.69
CA GLY A 98 18.41 1.79 -16.83
C GLY A 98 17.71 2.25 -18.10
N GLU A 99 17.58 1.32 -19.04
CA GLU A 99 16.92 1.56 -20.32
C GLU A 99 15.80 0.54 -20.58
N MET A 100 14.68 1.03 -21.13
CA MET A 100 13.57 0.22 -21.61
C MET A 100 13.24 0.65 -23.03
N MET A 101 13.25 -0.30 -23.98
CA MET A 101 13.04 -0.01 -25.42
C MET A 101 13.97 1.09 -25.97
N GLY A 102 15.21 1.17 -25.47
CA GLY A 102 16.20 2.18 -25.85
C GLY A 102 15.93 3.58 -25.29
N GLN A 103 15.00 3.73 -24.35
CA GLN A 103 14.72 4.99 -23.66
C GLN A 103 15.13 4.90 -22.18
N PRO A 104 15.64 5.98 -21.57
CA PRO A 104 15.93 6.01 -20.15
C PRO A 104 14.69 5.68 -19.30
N TYR A 105 14.88 4.83 -18.30
CA TYR A 105 13.85 4.43 -17.35
C TYR A 105 14.38 4.52 -15.92
N SER A 106 13.50 4.92 -15.00
CA SER A 106 13.77 4.89 -13.57
C SER A 106 12.52 4.47 -12.81
N GLY A 107 12.70 3.75 -11.71
CA GLY A 107 11.60 3.38 -10.83
C GLY A 107 12.05 3.19 -9.40
N ILE A 108 11.10 3.23 -8.48
CA ILE A 108 11.34 3.00 -7.06
C ILE A 108 10.48 1.83 -6.59
N GLY A 109 11.13 0.82 -6.03
CA GLY A 109 10.51 -0.26 -5.28
C GLY A 109 10.62 -0.01 -3.77
N ILE A 110 9.56 -0.33 -3.04
CA ILE A 110 9.57 -0.43 -1.58
C ILE A 110 9.12 -1.83 -1.19
N ASP A 111 10.07 -2.65 -0.76
CA ASP A 111 9.81 -4.02 -0.29
C ASP A 111 9.77 -4.07 1.24
N ALA A 112 8.88 -4.89 1.80
CA ALA A 112 8.79 -5.11 3.24
C ALA A 112 8.16 -6.45 3.58
N TYR A 113 8.19 -6.77 4.88
CA TYR A 113 7.46 -7.91 5.43
C TYR A 113 6.45 -7.43 6.48
N ASP A 114 5.18 -7.69 6.23
CA ASP A 114 4.08 -7.39 7.15
C ASP A 114 4.06 -8.46 8.26
N ASN A 115 4.51 -8.13 9.46
CA ASN A 115 4.53 -9.02 10.62
C ASN A 115 3.12 -9.47 11.08
N LEU A 116 2.08 -8.67 10.79
CA LEU A 116 0.70 -8.99 11.16
C LEU A 116 0.13 -10.01 10.16
N ARG A 117 0.23 -9.69 8.87
CA ARG A 117 -0.32 -10.54 7.80
C ARG A 117 0.59 -11.72 7.45
N LYS A 118 1.85 -11.69 7.90
CA LYS A 118 2.91 -12.65 7.57
C LYS A 118 3.13 -12.77 6.06
N LYS A 119 3.26 -11.63 5.39
CA LYS A 119 3.39 -11.54 3.93
C LYS A 119 4.50 -10.58 3.53
N TYR A 120 5.20 -10.94 2.46
CA TYR A 120 6.01 -9.99 1.73
C TYR A 120 5.09 -9.05 0.95
N VAL A 121 5.39 -7.76 1.03
CA VAL A 121 4.63 -6.71 0.34
C VAL A 121 5.60 -5.84 -0.43
N THR A 122 5.16 -5.38 -1.60
CA THR A 122 5.94 -4.49 -2.45
C THR A 122 5.04 -3.39 -3.00
N ALA A 123 5.59 -2.21 -3.16
CA ALA A 123 4.99 -1.11 -3.91
C ALA A 123 6.00 -0.61 -4.94
N TRP A 124 5.53 -0.44 -6.17
CA TRP A 124 6.33 0.05 -7.29
C TRP A 124 5.79 1.39 -7.77
N ILE A 125 6.69 2.34 -8.02
CA ILE A 125 6.42 3.70 -8.50
C ILE A 125 7.27 3.97 -9.73
#